data_AF-A0A8X6RBN6-F1
#
_entry.id   AF-A0A8X6RBN6-F1
#
_cell.length_a   1.000
_cell.length_b   1.000
_cell.length_c   1.000
_cell.angle_alpha   90.00
_cell.angle_beta   90.00
_cell.angle_gamma   90.00
#
_symmetry.space_group_name_H-M   'P 1'
#
loop_
_entity.id
_entity.type
_entity.pdbx_description
1 polymer ?
#
loop_
_entity_poly.entity_id
_entity_poly.type
_entity_poly.pdbx_seq_one_letter_code
_entity_poly.pdbx_strand_id
1 'polypeptide(L)'
;MATPSSMDSAILIPSLTATASGVTDATKPAVRGSVGKDATRTVNFLQININGTQKKCAELSDILNENNIHVACLQETRLNSKLHFNVKGYTTIRKDRVSGAGGGVAFLVKTPVIKYIEILPTSNTSSSTEAQAINILLPNHTITLVNGYHPDNSPIDTNLL
;
A
#
# COMPACT_ATOMS: atom_id res chain seq x y z
N MET A 1 2.64 13.76 -30.65
CA MET A 1 1.58 13.28 -29.75
C MET A 1 2.23 12.93 -28.43
N ALA A 2 2.07 13.75 -27.38
CA ALA A 2 2.62 13.45 -26.06
C ALA A 2 1.73 12.36 -25.43
N THR A 3 2.32 11.23 -25.05
CA THR A 3 1.63 10.23 -24.23
C THR A 3 1.33 10.87 -22.86
N PRO A 4 0.07 10.84 -22.37
CA PRO A 4 -0.23 11.35 -21.03
C PRO A 4 0.63 10.63 -19.99
N SER A 5 1.02 11.34 -18.93
CA SER A 5 1.80 10.76 -17.84
C SER A 5 0.96 9.65 -17.21
N SER A 6 1.53 8.47 -16.93
CA SER A 6 0.78 7.41 -16.25
C SER A 6 0.36 7.81 -14.82
N MET A 7 0.87 8.93 -14.31
CA MET A 7 0.50 9.51 -13.03
C MET A 7 -0.90 10.14 -13.07
N ASP A 8 -1.43 10.45 -14.25
CA ASP A 8 -2.80 10.94 -14.44
C ASP A 8 -3.86 9.86 -14.11
N SER A 9 -3.45 8.60 -13.92
CA SER A 9 -4.31 7.48 -13.52
C SER A 9 -4.26 7.17 -12.01
N ALA A 10 -3.59 8.02 -11.22
CA ALA A 10 -3.52 7.84 -9.77
C ALA A 10 -4.91 8.04 -9.13
N ILE A 11 -5.37 7.04 -8.39
CA ILE A 11 -6.60 7.13 -7.60
C ILE A 11 -6.21 7.27 -6.13
N LEU A 12 -6.50 8.43 -5.55
CA LEU A 12 -6.45 8.60 -4.11
C LEU A 12 -7.66 7.89 -3.50
N ILE A 13 -7.41 6.87 -2.69
CA ILE A 13 -8.48 6.15 -2.00
C ILE A 13 -8.88 7.00 -0.78
N PRO A 14 -10.20 7.14 -0.49
CA PRO A 14 -10.66 7.81 0.72
C PRO A 14 -9.92 7.29 1.94
N SER A 15 -9.38 8.22 2.72
CA SER A 15 -8.56 7.91 3.88
C SER A 15 -9.38 7.23 4.96
N LEU A 16 -8.88 6.14 5.55
CA LEU A 16 -9.53 5.50 6.70
C LEU A 16 -9.14 6.25 7.98
N THR A 17 -10.15 6.52 8.79
CA THR A 17 -9.99 7.20 10.07
C THR A 17 -10.09 6.17 11.20
N ALA A 18 -9.03 6.06 12.02
CA ALA A 18 -9.07 5.29 13.25
C ALA A 18 -9.24 6.25 14.44
N THR A 19 -10.31 6.05 15.22
CA THR A 19 -10.51 6.72 16.50
C THR A 19 -9.94 5.85 17.62
N ALA A 20 -8.97 6.36 18.36
CA ALA A 20 -8.53 5.73 19.59
C ALA A 20 -9.46 6.18 20.73
N SER A 21 -10.47 5.40 21.10
CA SER A 21 -11.18 5.65 22.35
C SER A 21 -10.28 5.24 23.52
N GLY A 22 -9.93 6.20 24.37
CA GLY A 22 -9.17 5.93 25.58
C GLY A 22 -9.95 5.03 26.54
N VAL A 23 -9.47 3.81 26.76
CA VAL A 23 -9.85 3.02 27.95
C VAL A 23 -9.05 3.57 29.11
N THR A 24 -9.68 4.39 29.95
CA THR A 24 -9.10 4.81 31.23
C THR A 24 -9.23 3.66 32.22
N ASP A 25 -8.14 2.96 32.50
CA ASP A 25 -8.04 2.04 33.63
C ASP A 25 -8.10 2.84 34.94
N ALA A 26 -9.10 2.56 35.77
CA ALA A 26 -9.55 3.40 36.88
C ALA A 26 -8.73 3.26 38.17
N THR A 27 -7.41 3.02 38.09
CA THR A 27 -6.58 2.76 39.29
C THR A 27 -5.31 3.61 39.44
N LYS A 28 -5.15 4.74 38.72
CA LYS A 28 -3.97 5.61 38.90
C LYS A 28 -4.32 7.04 39.35
N PRO A 29 -3.63 7.62 40.37
CA PRO A 29 -3.96 8.95 40.87
C PRO A 29 -3.76 10.02 39.80
N ALA A 30 -4.70 10.97 39.76
CA ALA A 30 -4.78 12.05 38.78
C ALA A 30 -3.54 12.95 38.78
N VAL A 31 -2.63 12.73 37.82
CA VAL A 31 -1.72 13.77 37.35
C VAL A 31 -2.54 14.67 36.42
N ARG A 32 -2.59 15.96 36.74
CA ARG A 32 -3.34 16.99 36.02
C ARG A 32 -2.70 17.25 34.65
N GLY A 33 -2.86 16.32 33.72
CA GLY A 33 -2.56 16.47 32.30
C GLY A 33 -3.82 16.93 31.58
N SER A 34 -3.69 17.93 30.72
CA SER A 34 -4.74 18.38 29.80
C SER A 34 -5.45 17.18 29.16
N VAL A 35 -6.78 17.12 29.29
CA VAL A 35 -7.64 16.21 28.52
C VAL A 35 -7.31 16.44 27.04
N GLY A 36 -6.51 15.55 26.46
CA GLY A 36 -6.14 15.62 25.06
C GLY A 36 -7.40 15.40 24.24
N LYS A 37 -7.71 16.31 23.32
CA LYS A 37 -8.67 16.04 22.24
C LYS A 37 -8.29 14.69 21.63
N ASP A 38 -9.24 13.77 21.51
CA ASP A 38 -9.06 12.55 20.71
C ASP A 38 -8.60 12.98 19.31
N ALA A 39 -7.29 12.90 19.08
CA ALA A 39 -6.70 13.25 17.81
C ALA A 39 -6.99 12.08 16.87
N THR A 40 -8.07 12.21 16.13
CA THR A 40 -8.42 11.35 15.01
C THR A 40 -7.18 11.11 14.15
N ARG A 41 -6.72 9.86 14.04
CA ARG A 41 -5.58 9.49 13.21
C ARG A 41 -6.09 8.94 11.89
N THR A 42 -5.77 9.64 10.83
CA THR A 42 -6.17 9.30 9.47
C THR A 42 -5.03 8.57 8.74
N VAL A 43 -5.36 7.48 8.05
CA VAL A 43 -4.44 6.69 7.23
C VAL A 43 -4.81 6.91 5.76
N ASN A 44 -3.86 7.46 5.00
CA ASN A 44 -4.02 7.78 3.59
C ASN A 44 -3.48 6.63 2.72
N PHE A 45 -4.27 6.23 1.72
CA PHE A 45 -3.93 5.18 0.78
C PHE A 45 -3.83 5.73 -0.64
N LEU A 46 -2.83 5.26 -1.39
CA LEU A 46 -2.70 5.54 -2.82
C LEU A 46 -2.84 4.23 -3.59
N GLN A 47 -3.62 4.23 -4.67
CA GLN A 47 -3.59 3.15 -5.65
C GLN A 47 -3.22 3.70 -7.01
N ILE A 48 -2.21 3.10 -7.64
CA ILE A 48 -1.69 3.58 -8.92
C ILE A 48 -1.10 2.46 -9.75
N ASN A 49 -1.56 2.36 -10.99
CA ASN A 49 -0.86 1.64 -12.04
C ASN A 49 0.30 2.52 -12.54
N ILE A 50 1.53 2.16 -12.20
CA ILE A 50 2.70 2.99 -12.47
C ILE A 50 3.33 2.72 -13.83
N ASN A 51 2.91 1.65 -14.52
CA ASN A 51 3.43 1.24 -15.82
C ASN A 51 4.97 1.34 -15.91
N GLY A 52 5.66 0.72 -14.96
CA GLY A 52 7.12 0.73 -14.82
C GLY A 52 7.66 1.75 -13.82
N THR A 53 8.56 1.30 -12.94
CA THR A 53 9.18 2.08 -11.86
C THR A 53 10.42 2.89 -12.25
N GLN A 54 11.19 2.44 -13.25
CA GLN A 54 12.59 2.85 -13.44
C GLN A 54 12.83 4.35 -13.67
N LYS A 55 11.85 5.09 -14.20
CA LYS A 55 11.98 6.54 -14.49
C LYS A 55 11.13 7.43 -13.58
N LYS A 56 10.46 6.86 -12.58
CA LYS A 56 9.40 7.54 -11.81
C LYS A 56 9.61 7.55 -10.30
N CYS A 57 10.74 7.06 -9.79
CA CYS A 57 10.96 6.99 -8.34
C CYS A 57 10.94 8.36 -7.64
N ALA A 58 11.48 9.40 -8.28
CA ALA A 58 11.49 10.76 -7.71
C ALA A 58 10.06 11.32 -7.66
N GLU A 59 9.36 11.34 -8.80
CA GLU A 59 7.97 11.78 -8.90
C GLU A 59 7.03 11.00 -7.96
N LEU A 60 7.21 9.67 -7.87
CA LEU A 60 6.48 8.85 -6.93
C LEU A 60 6.77 9.25 -5.49
N SER A 61 8.04 9.51 -5.14
CA SER A 61 8.40 10.00 -3.82
C SER A 61 7.75 11.34 -3.50
N ASP A 62 7.67 12.25 -4.46
CA ASP A 62 7.05 13.57 -4.28
C ASP A 62 5.54 13.42 -4.03
N ILE A 63 4.83 12.64 -4.85
CA ILE A 63 3.40 12.36 -4.66
C ILE A 63 3.11 11.74 -3.30
N LEU A 64 3.92 10.77 -2.88
CA LEU A 64 3.76 10.10 -1.59
C LEU A 64 3.93 11.07 -0.42
N ASN A 65 4.88 12.00 -0.52
CA ASN A 65 5.15 12.98 0.53
C ASN A 65 4.09 14.09 0.56
N GLU A 66 3.78 14.68 -0.60
CA GLU A 66 2.82 15.77 -0.75
C GLU A 66 1.42 15.39 -0.26
N ASN A 67 1.01 14.14 -0.50
CA ASN A 67 -0.30 13.63 -0.10
C ASN A 67 -0.29 12.89 1.25
N ASN A 68 0.85 12.90 1.95
CA ASN A 68 1.06 12.16 3.20
C ASN A 68 0.56 10.70 3.13
N ILE A 69 0.94 9.99 2.08
CA ILE A 69 0.51 8.61 1.84
C ILE A 69 1.15 7.68 2.86
N HIS A 70 0.37 6.82 3.49
CA HIS A 70 0.85 5.86 4.48
C HIS A 70 1.09 4.49 3.86
N VAL A 71 0.23 4.08 2.93
CA VAL A 71 0.36 2.84 2.18
C VAL A 71 0.01 3.10 0.71
N ALA A 72 0.88 2.69 -0.21
CA ALA A 72 0.60 2.76 -1.64
C ALA A 72 0.56 1.36 -2.27
N CYS A 73 -0.46 1.10 -3.07
CA CYS A 73 -0.65 -0.11 -3.87
C CYS A 73 -0.23 0.19 -5.32
N LEU A 74 0.90 -0.37 -5.74
CA LEU A 74 1.46 -0.20 -7.09
C LEU A 74 1.11 -1.39 -7.97
N GLN A 75 0.58 -1.13 -9.17
CA GLN A 75 0.38 -2.14 -10.23
C GLN A 75 1.29 -1.86 -11.42
N GLU A 76 1.54 -2.90 -12.24
CA GLU A 76 2.43 -2.83 -13.42
C GLU A 76 3.80 -2.28 -13.06
N THR A 77 4.42 -2.81 -12.01
CA THR A 77 5.72 -2.34 -11.54
C THR A 77 6.83 -2.60 -12.56
N ARG A 78 6.65 -3.60 -13.45
CA ARG A 78 7.62 -4.09 -14.46
C ARG A 78 8.99 -4.37 -13.85
N LEU A 79 8.98 -4.78 -12.59
CA LEU A 79 10.13 -5.08 -11.79
C LEU A 79 10.53 -6.55 -11.95
N ASN A 80 11.82 -6.83 -11.80
CA ASN A 80 12.35 -8.20 -11.72
C ASN A 80 13.35 -8.29 -10.55
N SER A 81 13.73 -9.52 -10.19
CA SER A 81 14.57 -9.79 -9.02
C SER A 81 15.95 -9.10 -9.05
N LYS A 82 16.42 -8.69 -10.23
CA LYS A 82 17.70 -7.98 -10.41
C LYS A 82 17.57 -6.47 -10.28
N LEU A 83 16.35 -5.92 -10.39
CA LEU A 83 16.11 -4.49 -10.32
C LEU A 83 15.92 -4.04 -8.88
N HIS A 84 16.79 -3.13 -8.44
CA HIS A 84 16.63 -2.44 -7.17
C HIS A 84 15.54 -1.37 -7.28
N PHE A 85 14.63 -1.39 -6.34
CA PHE A 85 13.57 -0.39 -6.20
C PHE A 85 13.43 -0.04 -4.72
N ASN A 86 13.63 1.24 -4.41
CA ASN A 86 13.60 1.76 -3.05
C ASN A 86 13.02 3.18 -3.10
N VAL A 87 12.10 3.47 -2.19
CA VAL A 87 11.53 4.79 -1.96
C VAL A 87 11.82 5.18 -0.52
N LYS A 88 12.50 6.31 -0.32
CA LYS A 88 12.96 6.74 1.01
C LYS A 88 11.78 6.90 1.97
N GLY A 89 11.88 6.31 3.16
CA GLY A 89 10.84 6.35 4.19
C GLY A 89 9.73 5.32 4.01
N TYR A 90 9.83 4.46 2.99
CA TYR A 90 8.91 3.36 2.75
C TYR A 90 9.64 2.03 2.70
N THR A 91 9.03 1.00 3.28
CA THR A 91 9.41 -0.38 3.01
C THR A 91 8.66 -0.88 1.79
N THR A 92 9.38 -1.52 0.87
CA THR A 92 8.81 -2.12 -0.33
C THR A 92 8.54 -3.60 -0.10
N ILE A 93 7.29 -4.01 -0.30
CA ILE A 93 6.85 -5.41 -0.29
C ILE A 93 6.41 -5.70 -1.72
N ARG A 94 7.00 -6.68 -2.41
CA ARG A 94 6.77 -6.85 -3.85
C ARG A 94 6.54 -8.29 -4.24
N LYS A 95 5.71 -8.48 -5.26
CA LYS A 95 5.56 -9.72 -6.01
C LYS A 95 5.96 -9.45 -7.45
N ASP A 96 7.17 -9.85 -7.79
CA ASP A 96 7.70 -9.72 -9.14
C ASP A 96 7.10 -10.78 -10.05
N ARG A 97 6.87 -10.41 -11.30
CA ARG A 97 6.51 -11.39 -12.33
C ARG A 97 7.77 -12.15 -12.76
N VAL A 98 7.68 -13.48 -12.74
CA VAL A 98 8.81 -14.37 -13.09
C VAL A 98 9.08 -14.39 -14.60
N SER A 99 8.06 -14.16 -15.43
CA SER A 99 8.16 -14.21 -16.89
C SER A 99 7.26 -13.17 -17.58
N GLY A 100 7.71 -12.68 -18.74
CA GLY A 100 7.00 -11.65 -19.51
C GLY A 100 7.56 -10.24 -19.29
N ALA A 101 7.14 -9.30 -20.15
CA ALA A 101 7.64 -7.91 -20.17
C ALA A 101 6.79 -6.92 -19.34
N GLY A 102 5.73 -7.40 -18.68
CA GLY A 102 4.75 -6.60 -17.94
C GLY A 102 4.40 -7.21 -16.59
N GLY A 103 3.44 -6.61 -15.89
CA GLY A 103 2.96 -7.04 -14.59
C GLY A 103 3.82 -6.59 -13.42
N GLY A 104 3.71 -7.32 -12.33
CA GLY A 104 4.27 -7.02 -11.02
C GLY A 104 3.33 -6.14 -10.19
N VAL A 105 3.21 -6.48 -8.91
CA VAL A 105 2.51 -5.67 -7.90
C VAL A 105 3.45 -5.41 -6.72
N ALA A 106 3.28 -4.25 -6.07
CA ALA A 106 4.03 -3.94 -4.85
C ALA A 106 3.21 -3.07 -3.89
N PHE A 107 3.52 -3.17 -2.61
CA PHE A 107 3.15 -2.19 -1.60
C PHE A 107 4.36 -1.33 -1.23
N LEU A 108 4.12 -0.04 -1.04
CA LEU A 108 5.01 0.86 -0.29
C LEU A 108 4.35 1.18 1.05
N VAL A 109 4.98 0.78 2.15
CA VAL A 109 4.46 0.99 3.50
C VAL A 109 5.35 1.99 4.24
N LYS A 110 4.79 3.12 4.70
CA LYS A 110 5.54 4.20 5.37
C LYS A 110 6.07 3.72 6.71
N THR A 111 7.40 3.64 6.85
CA THR A 111 8.06 3.16 8.08
C THR A 111 8.77 4.30 8.81
N PRO A 112 8.83 4.26 10.16
CA PRO A 112 8.30 3.24 11.07
C PRO A 112 6.81 3.44 11.45
N VAL A 113 6.10 4.35 10.77
CA VAL A 113 4.75 4.82 11.12
C VAL A 113 3.70 3.70 11.05
N ILE A 114 3.70 2.91 9.97
CA ILE A 114 2.77 1.80 9.78
C ILE A 114 3.46 0.48 10.09
N LYS A 115 2.82 -0.32 10.95
CA LYS A 115 3.19 -1.72 11.20
C LYS A 115 2.39 -2.61 10.27
N TYR A 116 3.00 -3.67 9.76
CA TYR A 116 2.36 -4.58 8.83
C TYR A 116 2.84 -6.02 9.01
N ILE A 117 2.06 -6.96 8.47
CA ILE A 117 2.37 -8.39 8.34
C ILE A 117 2.11 -8.77 6.89
N GLU A 118 3.09 -9.37 6.23
CA GLU A 118 2.92 -9.90 4.86
C GLU A 118 2.05 -11.16 4.91
N ILE A 119 1.05 -11.23 4.02
CA ILE A 119 0.28 -12.45 3.82
C ILE A 119 0.94 -13.20 2.66
N LEU A 120 1.59 -14.32 2.99
CA LEU A 120 2.20 -15.17 1.99
C LEU A 120 1.11 -15.79 1.11
N PRO A 121 1.29 -15.85 -0.22
CA PRO A 121 0.34 -16.51 -1.10
C PRO A 121 0.16 -17.97 -0.67
N THR A 122 -1.08 -18.37 -0.41
CA THR A 122 -1.46 -19.79 -0.46
C THR A 122 -1.32 -20.22 -1.92
N SER A 123 -0.55 -21.27 -2.16
CA SER A 123 -0.18 -21.74 -3.50
C SER A 123 -1.39 -21.85 -4.46
N ASN A 124 -1.18 -21.43 -5.72
CA ASN A 124 -2.06 -21.59 -6.91
C ASN A 124 -3.09 -20.48 -7.18
N THR A 125 -2.65 -19.23 -7.32
CA THR A 125 -3.40 -18.27 -8.14
C THR A 125 -3.11 -18.54 -9.62
N SER A 126 -4.16 -18.57 -10.43
CA SER A 126 -4.07 -18.76 -11.88
C SER A 126 -3.08 -17.77 -12.53
N SER A 127 -2.36 -18.24 -13.56
CA SER A 127 -1.16 -17.56 -14.13
C SER A 127 -1.35 -16.12 -14.62
N SER A 128 -2.57 -15.62 -14.73
CA SER A 128 -2.86 -14.30 -15.28
C SER A 128 -3.09 -13.22 -14.22
N THR A 129 -3.69 -13.53 -13.08
CA THR A 129 -4.03 -12.51 -12.07
C THR A 129 -2.94 -12.40 -11.01
N GLU A 130 -2.39 -11.20 -10.85
CA GLU A 130 -1.33 -10.92 -9.91
C GLU A 130 -1.87 -10.24 -8.67
N ALA A 131 -1.98 -10.97 -7.57
CA ALA A 131 -2.37 -10.42 -6.28
C ALA A 131 -1.29 -10.60 -5.21
N GLN A 132 -1.19 -9.63 -4.31
CA GLN A 132 -0.44 -9.67 -3.06
C GLN A 132 -1.28 -9.05 -1.94
N ALA A 133 -1.22 -9.62 -0.74
CA ALA A 133 -1.96 -9.12 0.39
C ALA A 133 -1.05 -8.83 1.60
N ILE A 134 -1.43 -7.83 2.39
CA ILE A 134 -0.80 -7.48 3.66
C ILE A 134 -1.85 -7.15 4.70
N ASN A 135 -1.55 -7.38 5.97
CA ASN A 135 -2.29 -6.81 7.08
C ASN A 135 -1.57 -5.56 7.56
N ILE A 136 -2.25 -4.42 7.65
CA ILE A 136 -1.75 -3.24 8.36
C ILE A 136 -2.35 -3.22 9.76
N LEU A 137 -1.49 -2.92 10.74
CA LEU A 137 -1.85 -2.94 12.16
C LEU A 137 -2.06 -1.51 12.65
N LEU A 138 -3.31 -1.17 12.93
CA LEU A 138 -3.70 0.05 13.62
C LEU A 138 -3.93 -0.26 15.11
N PRO A 139 -3.94 0.75 16.00
CA PRO A 139 -4.02 0.50 17.44
C PRO A 139 -5.17 -0.42 17.88
N ASN A 140 -6.34 -0.28 17.22
CA ASN A 140 -7.56 -1.02 17.58
C ASN A 140 -8.12 -1.87 16.44
N HIS A 141 -7.48 -1.85 15.27
CA HIS A 141 -8.00 -2.50 14.06
C HIS A 141 -6.86 -3.09 13.24
N THR A 142 -7.13 -4.22 12.61
CA THR A 142 -6.29 -4.74 11.53
C THR A 142 -7.06 -4.58 10.23
N ILE A 143 -6.40 -4.05 9.20
CA ILE A 143 -6.99 -3.93 7.86
C ILE A 143 -6.19 -4.83 6.94
N THR A 144 -6.89 -5.76 6.28
CA THR A 144 -6.33 -6.56 5.21
C THR A 144 -6.43 -5.77 3.91
N LEU A 145 -5.30 -5.55 3.25
CA LEU A 145 -5.20 -4.89 1.96
C LEU A 145 -4.79 -5.92 0.92
N VAL A 146 -5.49 -5.91 -0.22
CA VAL A 146 -5.20 -6.77 -1.35
C VAL A 146 -4.89 -5.88 -2.54
N ASN A 147 -3.67 -5.99 -3.05
CA ASN A 147 -3.26 -5.31 -4.27
C ASN A 147 -3.32 -6.31 -5.42
N GLY A 148 -4.25 -6.10 -6.33
CA GLY A 148 -4.49 -6.95 -7.49
C GLY A 148 -4.23 -6.22 -8.80
N TYR A 149 -3.63 -6.93 -9.75
CA TYR A 149 -3.58 -6.54 -11.15
C TYR A 149 -4.11 -7.70 -12.01
N HIS A 150 -5.03 -7.38 -12.91
CA HIS A 150 -5.62 -8.32 -13.85
C HIS A 150 -5.39 -7.81 -15.27
N PRO A 151 -4.73 -8.59 -16.16
CA PRO A 151 -4.50 -8.18 -17.53
C PRO A 151 -5.80 -8.24 -18.35
N ASP A 152 -6.00 -7.24 -19.22
CA ASP A 152 -7.26 -6.89 -19.91
C ASP A 152 -7.92 -7.98 -20.80
N ASN A 153 -7.41 -9.21 -20.86
CA ASN A 153 -7.97 -10.28 -21.70
C ASN A 153 -7.88 -11.68 -21.07
N SER A 154 -7.80 -11.78 -19.74
CA SER A 154 -7.77 -13.08 -19.06
C SER A 154 -9.08 -13.38 -18.34
N PRO A 155 -9.46 -14.67 -18.15
CA PRO A 155 -10.61 -15.01 -17.32
C PRO A 155 -10.42 -14.47 -15.90
N ILE A 156 -11.44 -13.82 -15.34
CA ILE A 156 -11.43 -13.37 -13.95
C ILE A 156 -11.39 -14.61 -13.05
N ASP A 157 -10.37 -14.70 -12.21
CA ASP A 157 -10.32 -15.70 -11.15
C ASP A 157 -11.14 -15.21 -9.96
N THR A 158 -12.21 -15.92 -9.63
CA THR A 158 -13.08 -15.56 -8.50
C THR A 158 -12.54 -16.03 -7.15
N ASN A 159 -11.46 -16.82 -7.12
CA ASN A 159 -10.86 -17.38 -5.90
C ASN A 159 -9.54 -16.69 -5.54
N LEU A 160 -9.48 -15.36 -5.67
CA LEU A 160 -8.34 -14.57 -5.25
C LEU A 160 -8.37 -14.43 -3.73
N LEU A 161 -7.62 -15.33 -3.05
CA LEU A 161 -7.34 -15.45 -1.60
C LEU A 161 -8.19 -16.48 -0.85
#